data_AF-A0A072NB58-F1
#
_entry.id   AF-A0A072NB58-F1
#
_cell.length_a   1.000
_cell.length_b   1.000
_cell.length_c   1.000
_cell.angle_alpha   90.00
_cell.angle_beta   90.00
_cell.angle_gamma   90.00
#
_symmetry.space_group_name_H-M   'P 1'
#
loop_
_entity.id
_entity.type
_entity.pdbx_description
1 polymer ?
#
loop_
_entity_poly.entity_id
_entity_poly.type
_entity_poly.pdbx_seq_one_letter_code
_entity_poly.pdbx_strand_id
1 'polypeptide(L)'
;MDRPDFSVLPIRQALAILSERIAPRLPAKLIHAHEKVSDADLVALAVLRFVRKVPYFSHWWRLLQLDVGLTLPSESQAHVRLKRLLPVVEQLLNEVEMLDFVLVDSEPIPSCRFKRAKRCKFPGATFGFTTQGMIYGYKLHAWTTPGGRVVRYLLRPASLGVKSGEEVGKRVCRPTVGLGQHGAKGIQATSEEAFGRVAVPEAA
;
A
#
# COMPACT_ATOMS: atom_id res chain seq x y z
N MET A 1 -21.65 -2.11 -0.30
CA MET A 1 -21.29 -2.87 -1.52
C MET A 1 -20.09 -3.73 -1.20
N ASP A 2 -20.19 -5.04 -1.35
CA ASP A 2 -19.07 -5.94 -1.09
C ASP A 2 -17.94 -5.68 -2.08
N ARG A 3 -16.75 -5.39 -1.55
CA ARG A 3 -15.55 -5.19 -2.35
C ARG A 3 -15.10 -6.56 -2.88
N PRO A 4 -14.90 -6.73 -4.20
CA PRO A 4 -14.46 -8.00 -4.75
C PRO A 4 -13.12 -8.43 -4.16
N ASP A 5 -13.01 -9.71 -3.79
CA ASP A 5 -11.76 -10.28 -3.31
C ASP A 5 -10.84 -10.63 -4.48
N PHE A 6 -9.90 -9.73 -4.76
CA PHE A 6 -8.90 -9.88 -5.81
C PHE A 6 -7.88 -11.00 -5.54
N SER A 7 -7.87 -11.61 -4.36
CA SER A 7 -6.99 -12.74 -4.03
C SER A 7 -7.52 -14.09 -4.54
N VAL A 8 -8.80 -14.16 -4.89
CA VAL A 8 -9.44 -15.38 -5.41
C VAL A 8 -9.94 -15.25 -6.85
N LEU A 9 -10.33 -14.04 -7.30
CA LEU A 9 -10.87 -13.81 -8.65
C LEU A 9 -9.96 -14.27 -9.81
N PRO A 10 -10.48 -14.77 -10.93
CA PRO A 10 -9.65 -15.02 -12.11
C PRO A 10 -8.85 -13.79 -12.54
N ILE A 11 -7.56 -13.96 -12.90
CA ILE A 11 -6.64 -12.83 -13.16
C ILE A 11 -7.18 -11.87 -14.22
N ARG A 12 -7.77 -12.39 -15.30
CA ARG A 12 -8.36 -11.57 -16.38
C ARG A 12 -9.53 -10.72 -15.90
N GLN A 13 -10.37 -11.28 -15.03
CA GLN A 13 -11.51 -10.56 -14.46
C GLN A 13 -11.04 -9.50 -13.45
N ALA A 14 -10.08 -9.86 -12.58
CA ALA A 14 -9.49 -8.94 -11.64
C ALA A 14 -8.76 -7.77 -12.36
N LEU A 15 -8.07 -8.07 -13.46
CA LEU A 15 -7.43 -7.08 -14.33
C LEU A 15 -8.46 -6.11 -14.89
N ALA A 16 -9.54 -6.59 -15.50
CA ALA A 16 -10.57 -5.73 -16.08
C ALA A 16 -11.16 -4.75 -15.05
N ILE A 17 -11.55 -5.26 -13.88
CA ILE A 17 -12.12 -4.43 -12.79
C ILE A 17 -11.12 -3.40 -12.28
N LEU A 18 -9.86 -3.79 -12.07
CA LEU A 18 -8.83 -2.87 -11.57
C LEU A 18 -8.45 -1.84 -12.62
N SER A 19 -8.31 -2.24 -13.87
CA SER A 19 -7.95 -1.36 -14.99
C SER A 19 -9.01 -0.29 -15.19
N GLU A 20 -10.30 -0.66 -15.19
CA GLU A 20 -11.42 0.28 -15.27
C GLU A 20 -11.41 1.30 -14.12
N ARG A 21 -11.02 0.86 -12.92
CA ARG A 21 -10.89 1.76 -11.76
C ARG A 21 -9.66 2.65 -11.84
N ILE A 22 -8.57 2.19 -12.44
CA ILE A 22 -7.30 2.93 -12.48
C ILE A 22 -7.27 3.90 -13.67
N ALA A 23 -7.79 3.52 -14.83
CA ALA A 23 -7.68 4.29 -16.06
C ALA A 23 -8.13 5.76 -15.93
N PRO A 24 -9.26 6.10 -15.27
CA PRO A 24 -9.70 7.50 -15.11
C PRO A 24 -8.76 8.36 -14.25
N ARG A 25 -7.87 7.73 -13.49
CA ARG A 25 -6.94 8.38 -12.55
C ARG A 25 -5.55 8.59 -13.15
N LEU A 26 -5.28 8.02 -14.32
CA LEU A 26 -4.00 8.17 -15.00
C LEU A 26 -4.05 9.35 -15.98
N PRO A 27 -2.94 10.10 -16.12
CA PRO A 27 -2.87 11.18 -17.08
C PRO A 27 -3.00 10.63 -18.51
N ALA A 28 -3.63 11.41 -19.37
CA ALA A 28 -3.67 11.11 -20.80
C ALA A 28 -2.24 11.02 -21.35
N LYS A 29 -2.00 10.04 -22.22
CA LYS A 29 -0.73 9.86 -22.91
C LYS A 29 -0.95 9.53 -24.38
N LEU A 30 0.08 9.73 -25.18
CA LEU A 30 0.14 9.20 -26.53
C LEU A 30 0.22 7.68 -26.46
N ILE A 31 -0.73 7.00 -27.10
CA ILE A 31 -0.75 5.55 -27.24
C ILE A 31 -0.03 5.20 -28.53
N HIS A 32 1.02 4.39 -28.43
CA HIS A 32 1.74 3.90 -29.60
C HIS A 32 1.07 2.63 -30.13
N ALA A 33 0.98 2.47 -31.46
CA ALA A 33 0.33 1.32 -32.09
C ALA A 33 0.93 -0.05 -31.68
N HIS A 34 2.20 -0.09 -31.27
CA HIS A 34 2.88 -1.30 -30.82
C HIS A 34 2.87 -1.48 -29.28
N GLU A 35 2.12 -0.64 -28.56
CA GLU A 35 1.97 -0.76 -27.11
C GLU A 35 1.10 -1.98 -26.78
N LYS A 36 1.73 -3.01 -26.20
CA LYS A 36 1.08 -4.29 -25.91
C LYS A 36 0.09 -4.25 -24.75
N VAL A 37 0.22 -3.28 -23.84
CA VAL A 37 -0.55 -3.19 -22.60
C VAL A 37 -0.65 -1.73 -22.19
N SER A 38 -1.83 -1.29 -21.76
CA SER A 38 -2.06 0.08 -21.27
C SER A 38 -1.34 0.33 -19.94
N ASP A 39 -1.18 1.60 -19.54
CA ASP A 39 -0.61 1.91 -18.22
C ASP A 39 -1.54 1.48 -17.08
N ALA A 40 -2.86 1.55 -17.27
CA ALA A 40 -3.84 1.11 -16.29
C ALA A 40 -3.74 -0.40 -16.04
N ASP A 41 -3.67 -1.19 -17.13
CA ASP A 41 -3.48 -2.64 -17.05
C ASP A 41 -2.12 -2.98 -16.43
N LEU A 42 -1.07 -2.26 -16.80
CA LEU A 42 0.27 -2.48 -16.28
C LEU A 42 0.31 -2.26 -14.75
N VAL A 43 -0.31 -1.20 -14.25
CA VAL A 43 -0.43 -0.93 -12.80
C VAL A 43 -1.31 -1.99 -12.13
N ALA A 44 -2.46 -2.34 -12.72
CA ALA A 44 -3.36 -3.36 -12.20
C ALA A 44 -2.65 -4.72 -12.06
N LEU A 45 -1.90 -5.15 -13.07
CA LEU A 45 -1.09 -6.38 -13.02
C LEU A 45 -0.01 -6.31 -11.95
N ALA A 46 0.64 -5.16 -11.76
CA ALA A 46 1.63 -4.97 -10.70
C ALA A 46 0.99 -5.08 -9.30
N VAL A 47 -0.20 -4.50 -9.10
CA VAL A 47 -0.96 -4.61 -7.85
C VAL A 47 -1.39 -6.05 -7.58
N LEU A 48 -1.91 -6.74 -8.61
CA LEU A 48 -2.35 -8.13 -8.48
C LEU A 48 -1.24 -9.08 -8.03
N ARG A 49 0.01 -8.82 -8.44
CA ARG A 49 1.18 -9.56 -7.95
C ARG A 49 1.25 -9.55 -6.42
N PHE A 50 1.07 -8.37 -5.82
CA PHE A 50 1.15 -8.20 -4.37
C PHE A 50 -0.06 -8.83 -3.67
N VAL A 51 -1.26 -8.66 -4.22
CA VAL A 51 -2.49 -9.30 -3.72
C VAL A 51 -2.34 -10.83 -3.70
N ARG A 52 -1.73 -11.39 -4.74
CA ARG A 52 -1.46 -12.84 -4.89
C ARG A 52 -0.20 -13.30 -4.17
N LYS A 53 0.51 -12.39 -3.48
CA LYS A 53 1.74 -12.67 -2.73
C LYS A 53 2.83 -13.35 -3.57
N VAL A 54 2.88 -13.05 -4.88
CA VAL A 54 3.91 -13.60 -5.78
C VAL A 54 5.22 -12.83 -5.58
N PRO A 55 6.29 -13.48 -5.07
CA PRO A 55 7.44 -12.75 -4.53
C PRO A 55 8.29 -12.07 -5.61
N TYR A 56 8.45 -12.72 -6.77
CA TYR A 56 9.34 -12.26 -7.83
C TYR A 56 8.57 -11.72 -9.03
N PHE A 57 8.99 -10.56 -9.54
CA PHE A 57 8.35 -9.94 -10.70
C PHE A 57 8.52 -10.77 -11.96
N SER A 58 9.70 -11.34 -12.20
CA SER A 58 9.97 -12.22 -13.34
C SER A 58 9.06 -13.45 -13.39
N HIS A 59 8.84 -14.11 -12.24
CA HIS A 59 7.94 -15.25 -12.15
C HIS A 59 6.49 -14.84 -12.43
N TRP A 60 6.05 -13.72 -11.85
CA TRP A 60 4.73 -13.16 -12.14
C TRP A 60 4.54 -12.84 -13.62
N TRP A 61 5.52 -12.19 -14.25
CA TRP A 61 5.44 -11.83 -15.66
C TRP A 61 5.37 -13.05 -16.58
N ARG A 62 6.16 -14.09 -16.27
CA ARG A 62 6.12 -15.36 -16.99
C ARG A 62 4.79 -16.08 -16.84
N LEU A 63 4.22 -16.14 -15.64
CA LEU A 63 2.90 -16.72 -15.37
C LEU A 63 1.82 -16.00 -16.19
N LEU A 64 1.85 -14.67 -16.22
CA LEU A 64 0.88 -13.90 -17.00
C LEU A 64 0.97 -14.17 -18.51
N GLN A 65 2.18 -14.38 -19.04
CA GLN A 65 2.38 -14.66 -20.46
C GLN A 65 2.01 -16.10 -20.82
N LEU A 66 2.44 -17.08 -20.04
CA LEU A 66 2.32 -18.50 -20.37
C LEU A 66 0.99 -19.09 -19.91
N ASP A 67 0.62 -18.86 -18.65
CA ASP A 67 -0.53 -19.53 -18.03
C ASP A 67 -1.81 -18.73 -18.25
N VAL A 68 -1.73 -17.40 -18.15
CA VAL A 68 -2.89 -16.53 -18.39
C VAL A 68 -3.05 -16.23 -19.88
N GLY A 69 -1.96 -16.19 -20.66
CA GLY A 69 -1.98 -15.91 -22.10
C GLY A 69 -2.11 -14.42 -22.44
N LEU A 70 -1.49 -13.54 -21.65
CA LEU A 70 -1.47 -12.09 -21.92
C LEU A 70 -0.30 -11.70 -22.84
N THR A 71 -0.58 -10.85 -23.82
CA THR A 71 0.46 -10.23 -24.64
C THR A 71 1.09 -9.06 -23.88
N LEU A 72 2.28 -9.28 -23.30
CA LEU A 72 2.96 -8.29 -22.45
C LEU A 72 4.26 -7.77 -23.09
N PRO A 73 4.69 -6.54 -22.74
CA PRO A 73 6.03 -6.05 -23.07
C PRO A 73 7.11 -6.88 -22.35
N SER A 74 8.38 -6.65 -22.70
CA SER A 74 9.48 -7.30 -21.96
C SER A 74 9.48 -6.88 -20.50
N GLU A 75 10.04 -7.74 -19.63
CA GLU A 75 10.12 -7.45 -18.18
C GLU A 75 10.82 -6.11 -17.91
N SER A 76 11.91 -5.83 -18.61
CA SER A 76 12.65 -4.56 -18.50
C SER A 76 11.78 -3.36 -18.91
N GLN A 77 11.03 -3.46 -20.00
CA GLN A 77 10.11 -2.40 -20.43
C GLN A 77 8.99 -2.17 -19.40
N ALA A 78 8.44 -3.25 -18.85
CA ALA A 78 7.43 -3.17 -17.80
C ALA A 78 7.96 -2.46 -16.55
N HIS A 79 9.17 -2.81 -16.08
CA HIS A 79 9.81 -2.13 -14.95
C HIS A 79 10.07 -0.64 -15.20
N VAL A 80 10.59 -0.29 -16.38
CA VAL A 80 10.84 1.13 -16.72
C VAL A 80 9.54 1.92 -16.73
N ARG A 81 8.46 1.37 -17.32
CA ARG A 81 7.15 2.02 -17.35
C ARG A 81 6.55 2.16 -15.95
N LEU A 82 6.56 1.09 -15.13
CA LEU A 82 6.08 1.15 -13.75
C LEU A 82 6.84 2.17 -12.91
N LYS A 83 8.16 2.26 -13.07
CA LYS A 83 8.97 3.28 -12.36
C LYS A 83 8.59 4.70 -12.76
N ARG A 84 8.25 4.94 -14.04
CA ARG A 84 7.76 6.24 -14.51
C ARG A 84 6.37 6.57 -13.99
N LEU A 85 5.52 5.56 -13.80
CA LEU A 85 4.16 5.72 -13.27
C LEU A 85 4.13 5.88 -11.74
N LEU A 86 5.21 5.55 -11.04
CA LEU A 86 5.25 5.59 -9.58
C LEU A 86 4.82 6.96 -9.02
N PRO A 87 5.33 8.13 -9.48
CA PRO A 87 4.90 9.42 -8.96
C PRO A 87 3.40 9.68 -9.13
N VAL A 88 2.80 9.21 -10.23
CA VAL A 88 1.35 9.33 -10.47
C VAL A 88 0.58 8.48 -9.46
N VAL A 89 1.00 7.23 -9.25
CA VAL A 89 0.36 6.34 -8.27
C VAL A 89 0.51 6.90 -6.84
N GLU A 90 1.65 7.49 -6.51
CA GLU A 90 1.87 8.13 -5.21
C GLU A 90 0.99 9.37 -5.01
N GLN A 91 0.71 10.15 -6.06
CA GLN A 91 -0.21 11.29 -5.97
C GLN A 91 -1.64 10.86 -5.64
N LEU A 92 -2.11 9.73 -6.18
CA LEU A 92 -3.43 9.17 -5.87
C LEU A 92 -3.58 8.74 -4.40
N LEU A 93 -2.47 8.53 -3.69
CA LEU A 93 -2.44 8.17 -2.27
C LEU A 93 -2.27 9.39 -1.34
N ASN A 94 -2.21 10.60 -1.91
CA ASN A 94 -2.01 11.85 -1.17
C ASN A 94 -3.17 12.84 -1.37
N GLU A 95 -4.33 12.38 -1.83
CA GLU A 95 -5.54 13.22 -1.90
C GLU A 95 -5.89 13.72 -0.48
N VAL A 96 -5.87 15.04 -0.31
CA VAL A 96 -6.13 15.68 0.98
C VAL A 96 -7.63 15.68 1.22
N GLU A 97 -8.06 14.90 2.21
CA GLU A 97 -9.45 14.88 2.65
C GLU A 97 -9.57 15.34 4.10
N MET A 98 -10.63 16.09 4.40
CA MET A 98 -11.03 16.36 5.77
C MET A 98 -11.76 15.14 6.31
N LEU A 99 -11.14 14.48 7.28
CA LEU A 99 -11.69 13.30 7.93
C LEU A 99 -11.80 13.60 9.43
N ASP A 100 -12.93 13.23 10.03
CA ASP A 100 -13.14 13.40 11.47
C ASP A 100 -12.24 12.47 12.28
N PHE A 101 -12.01 11.26 11.76
CA PHE A 101 -11.22 10.19 12.37
C PHE A 101 -10.37 9.44 11.34
N VAL A 102 -9.18 9.03 11.78
CA VAL A 102 -8.27 8.17 11.02
C VAL A 102 -7.67 7.12 11.96
N LEU A 103 -7.53 5.89 11.46
CA LEU A 103 -6.77 4.84 12.11
C LEU A 103 -5.33 4.91 11.62
N VAL A 104 -4.37 4.81 12.53
CA VAL A 104 -2.94 4.88 12.20
C VAL A 104 -2.30 3.55 12.54
N ASP A 105 -1.78 2.86 11.53
CA ASP A 105 -0.99 1.64 11.72
C ASP A 105 0.44 1.85 11.23
N SER A 106 1.37 1.09 11.80
CA SER A 106 2.79 1.19 11.51
C SER A 106 3.42 -0.18 11.30
N GLU A 107 3.88 -0.45 10.08
CA GLU A 107 4.52 -1.72 9.73
C GLU A 107 6.02 -1.53 9.43
N PRO A 108 6.91 -2.36 10.00
CA PRO A 108 8.32 -2.34 9.63
C PRO A 108 8.54 -2.90 8.22
N ILE A 109 9.27 -2.17 7.40
CA ILE A 109 9.72 -2.62 6.07
C ILE A 109 11.22 -2.94 6.14
N PRO A 110 11.60 -4.22 6.29
CA PRO A 110 13.00 -4.60 6.41
C PRO A 110 13.71 -4.54 5.05
N SER A 111 14.81 -3.79 4.97
CA SER A 111 15.76 -3.88 3.86
C SER A 111 16.68 -5.09 4.04
N CYS A 112 17.14 -5.34 5.26
CA CYS A 112 17.83 -6.57 5.63
C CYS A 112 17.72 -6.86 7.14
N ARG A 113 17.95 -8.11 7.55
CA ARG A 113 18.07 -8.45 8.98
C ARG A 113 19.46 -8.06 9.48
N PHE A 114 19.54 -7.53 10.70
CA PHE A 114 20.81 -7.12 11.32
C PHE A 114 21.87 -8.24 11.30
N LYS A 115 21.46 -9.50 11.50
CA LYS A 115 22.37 -10.66 11.44
C LYS A 115 23.04 -10.88 10.08
N ARG A 116 22.43 -10.43 8.97
CA ARG A 116 22.99 -10.62 7.61
C ARG A 116 24.04 -9.58 7.27
N ALA A 117 23.96 -8.39 7.85
CA ALA A 117 24.93 -7.32 7.61
C ALA A 117 24.98 -6.34 8.78
N LYS A 118 26.18 -6.04 9.28
CA LYS A 118 26.42 -5.02 10.32
C LYS A 118 26.06 -3.59 9.88
N ARG A 119 25.87 -3.36 8.58
CA ARG A 119 25.44 -2.09 7.96
C ARG A 119 24.58 -2.39 6.73
N CYS A 120 23.56 -1.57 6.49
CA CYS A 120 22.76 -1.66 5.26
C CYS A 120 23.32 -0.70 4.20
N LYS A 121 23.51 -1.20 2.97
CA LYS A 121 23.89 -0.36 1.81
C LYS A 121 22.71 0.36 1.18
N PHE A 122 21.48 0.01 1.59
CA PHE A 122 20.29 0.66 1.05
C PHE A 122 20.22 2.09 1.59
N PRO A 123 20.24 3.12 0.72
CA PRO A 123 20.24 4.51 1.16
C PRO A 123 19.06 4.79 2.09
N GLY A 124 19.26 5.58 3.14
CA GLY A 124 18.20 5.99 4.08
C GLY A 124 17.69 4.91 5.06
N ALA A 125 18.06 3.64 4.88
CA ALA A 125 17.68 2.58 5.80
C ALA A 125 18.49 2.68 7.11
N THR A 126 17.79 2.73 8.25
CA THR A 126 18.42 2.79 9.57
C THR A 126 18.07 1.56 10.40
N PHE A 127 18.77 1.42 11.51
CA PHE A 127 18.54 0.35 12.48
C PHE A 127 17.22 0.56 13.21
N GLY A 128 16.47 -0.52 13.41
CA GLY A 128 15.24 -0.51 14.22
C GLY A 128 14.86 -1.90 14.74
N PHE A 129 13.85 -1.92 15.60
CA PHE A 129 13.35 -3.14 16.24
C PHE A 129 11.95 -3.49 15.73
N THR A 130 11.71 -4.79 15.60
CA THR A 130 10.41 -5.38 15.25
C THR A 130 10.11 -6.54 16.20
N THR A 131 8.89 -7.05 16.19
CA THR A 131 8.51 -8.29 16.89
C THR A 131 9.32 -9.50 16.41
N GLN A 132 9.86 -9.46 15.20
CA GLN A 132 10.73 -10.50 14.63
C GLN A 132 12.23 -10.25 14.86
N GLY A 133 12.58 -9.26 15.69
CA GLY A 133 13.95 -8.90 16.05
C GLY A 133 14.48 -7.64 15.34
N MET A 134 15.81 -7.48 15.37
CA MET A 134 16.53 -6.32 14.87
C MET A 134 16.63 -6.30 13.33
N ILE A 135 16.28 -5.16 12.73
CA ILE A 135 16.31 -4.95 11.27
C ILE A 135 17.09 -3.68 10.92
N TYR A 136 17.57 -3.63 9.68
CA TYR A 136 17.79 -2.38 8.98
C TYR A 136 16.68 -2.16 7.97
N GLY A 137 16.11 -0.96 7.95
CA GLY A 137 15.07 -0.63 6.99
C GLY A 137 14.30 0.62 7.36
N TYR A 138 13.00 0.54 7.13
CA TYR A 138 12.05 1.62 7.28
C TYR A 138 10.87 1.21 8.16
N LYS A 139 10.09 2.18 8.58
CA LYS A 139 8.73 2.02 9.08
C LYS A 139 7.79 2.72 8.12
N LEU A 140 6.78 1.99 7.68
CA LEU A 140 5.64 2.52 6.96
C LEU A 140 4.58 2.90 7.99
N HIS A 141 4.19 4.17 8.01
CA HIS A 141 3.01 4.63 8.73
C HIS A 141 1.89 4.80 7.71
N ALA A 142 0.75 4.17 7.93
CA ALA A 142 -0.42 4.28 7.07
C ALA A 142 -1.59 4.85 7.87
N TRP A 143 -2.27 5.83 7.29
CA TRP A 143 -3.52 6.36 7.80
C TRP A 143 -4.64 5.76 6.97
N THR A 144 -5.64 5.22 7.64
CA THR A 144 -6.83 4.66 7.00
C THR A 144 -8.10 5.27 7.58
N THR A 145 -9.14 5.37 6.75
CA THR A 145 -10.50 5.56 7.26
C THR A 145 -10.94 4.32 8.06
N PRO A 146 -11.94 4.43 8.95
CA PRO A 146 -12.54 3.26 9.59
C PRO A 146 -13.05 2.19 8.60
N GLY A 147 -13.44 2.61 7.38
CA GLY A 147 -13.79 1.71 6.28
C GLY A 147 -12.61 1.04 5.55
N GLY A 148 -11.38 1.18 6.07
CA GLY A 148 -10.19 0.50 5.54
C GLY A 148 -9.58 1.11 4.28
N ARG A 149 -10.05 2.27 3.81
CA ARG A 149 -9.41 3.01 2.72
C ARG A 149 -8.15 3.72 3.24
N VAL A 150 -7.02 3.52 2.58
CA VAL A 150 -5.77 4.25 2.84
C VAL A 150 -5.91 5.68 2.35
N VAL A 151 -5.65 6.64 3.23
CA VAL A 151 -5.75 8.08 2.94
C VAL A 151 -4.39 8.75 2.86
N ARG A 152 -3.40 8.15 3.52
CA ARG A 152 -2.01 8.60 3.45
C ARG A 152 -1.08 7.48 3.87
N TYR A 153 0.16 7.55 3.39
CA TYR A 153 1.26 6.83 4.01
C TYR A 153 2.49 7.72 4.17
N LEU A 154 3.39 7.31 5.06
CA LEU A 154 4.68 7.94 5.29
C LEU A 154 5.73 6.86 5.55
N LEU A 155 6.77 6.86 4.73
CA LEU A 155 7.93 6.00 4.93
C LEU A 155 9.00 6.75 5.74
N ARG A 156 9.44 6.19 6.86
CA ARG A 156 10.49 6.78 7.72
C ARG A 156 11.60 5.78 7.99
N PRO A 157 12.85 6.23 8.18
CA PRO A 157 13.91 5.36 8.67
C PRO A 157 13.48 4.62 9.96
N ALA A 158 13.85 3.34 10.09
CA ALA A 158 13.33 2.48 11.17
C ALA A 158 13.68 2.96 12.59
N SER A 159 14.70 3.80 12.74
CA SER A 159 15.09 4.43 14.00
C SER A 159 14.07 5.45 14.51
N LEU A 160 13.19 5.96 13.64
CA LEU A 160 12.20 6.97 14.01
C LEU A 160 10.92 6.30 14.52
N GLY A 161 10.29 6.89 15.55
CA GLY A 161 9.10 6.36 16.22
C GLY A 161 7.79 6.92 15.66
N VAL A 162 6.66 6.29 16.06
CA VAL A 162 5.30 6.66 15.64
C VAL A 162 4.98 8.13 15.90
N LYS A 163 5.40 8.68 17.04
CA LYS A 163 5.23 10.11 17.39
C LYS A 163 5.75 11.05 16.30
N SER A 164 6.87 10.70 15.67
CA SER A 164 7.45 11.51 14.58
C SER A 164 6.71 11.40 13.25
N GLY A 165 5.95 10.31 13.04
CA GLY A 165 5.05 10.18 11.89
C GLY A 165 3.73 10.90 12.11
N GLU A 166 3.22 10.88 13.34
CA GLU A 166 1.97 11.52 13.77
C GLU A 166 2.01 13.05 13.64
N GLU A 167 3.11 13.70 14.05
CA GLU A 167 3.30 15.15 13.92
C GLU A 167 3.30 15.65 12.46
N VAL A 168 3.64 14.76 11.51
CA VAL A 168 3.60 15.06 10.07
C VAL A 168 2.20 14.77 9.51
N GLY A 169 1.53 13.72 9.99
CA GLY A 169 0.15 13.38 9.63
C GLY A 169 -0.86 14.45 10.05
N LYS A 170 -0.74 14.98 11.27
CA LYS A 170 -1.61 16.02 11.84
C LYS A 170 -1.56 17.37 11.09
N ARG A 171 -0.51 17.64 10.30
CA ARG A 171 -0.42 18.87 9.51
C ARG A 171 -1.26 18.86 8.24
N VAL A 172 -1.75 17.70 7.82
CA VAL A 172 -2.39 17.53 6.49
C VAL A 172 -3.79 16.95 6.59
N CYS A 173 -4.05 16.11 7.58
CA CYS A 173 -5.41 15.79 8.00
C CYS A 173 -5.66 16.54 9.31
N ARG A 174 -6.82 17.21 9.47
CA ARG A 174 -7.27 17.75 10.78
C ARG A 174 -8.29 16.81 11.47
N PRO A 175 -7.99 15.54 11.79
CA PRO A 175 -8.91 14.68 12.52
C PRO A 175 -8.72 14.84 14.03
N THR A 176 -9.78 14.50 14.75
CA THR A 176 -9.68 14.05 16.14
C THR A 176 -9.00 12.68 16.12
N VAL A 177 -7.71 12.61 16.49
CA VAL A 177 -6.92 11.37 16.40
C VAL A 177 -7.42 10.35 17.42
N GLY A 178 -7.97 9.23 16.95
CA GLY A 178 -8.25 8.03 17.74
C GLY A 178 -7.10 7.03 17.64
N LEU A 179 -6.51 6.65 18.78
CA LEU A 179 -5.42 5.66 18.85
C LEU A 179 -5.99 4.24 18.87
N GLY A 180 -5.63 3.42 17.88
CA GLY A 180 -5.88 1.98 17.89
C GLY A 180 -4.62 1.22 17.50
N GLN A 181 -4.01 0.48 18.44
CA GLN A 181 -2.96 -0.49 18.13
C GLN A 181 -3.62 -1.81 17.72
N HIS A 182 -4.00 -1.95 16.45
CA HIS A 182 -4.40 -3.25 15.92
C HIS A 182 -3.15 -3.97 15.44
N GLY A 183 -2.65 -4.91 16.24
CA GLY A 183 -1.59 -5.82 15.82
C GLY A 183 -1.97 -6.53 14.50
N ALA A 184 -0.96 -6.96 13.75
CA ALA A 184 -1.02 -7.53 12.39
C ALA A 184 -1.87 -8.81 12.20
N LYS A 185 -3.13 -8.78 12.61
CA LYS A 185 -4.18 -9.76 12.32
C LYS A 185 -5.34 -9.00 11.70
N GLY A 186 -5.35 -8.96 10.38
CA GLY A 186 -6.55 -8.70 9.59
C GLY A 186 -7.13 -7.29 9.70
N ILE A 187 -7.13 -6.58 8.58
CA ILE A 187 -8.16 -5.58 8.30
C ILE A 187 -9.49 -6.35 8.15
N GLN A 188 -10.05 -6.78 9.28
CA GLN A 188 -11.39 -7.33 9.47
C GLN A 188 -11.76 -7.02 10.92
N ALA A 189 -12.13 -5.77 11.19
CA ALA A 189 -12.87 -5.43 12.39
C ALA A 189 -14.28 -5.06 11.94
N THR A 190 -15.20 -5.97 12.23
CA THR A 190 -16.64 -5.74 12.19
C THR A 190 -16.99 -4.55 13.08
N SER A 191 -17.99 -3.80 12.65
CA SER A 191 -18.41 -2.49 13.20
C SER A 191 -18.93 -2.49 14.64
N GLU A 192 -18.72 -3.55 15.41
CA GLU A 192 -19.36 -3.71 16.74
C GLU A 192 -18.40 -3.49 17.92
N GLU A 193 -17.08 -3.56 17.75
CA GLU A 193 -16.15 -3.37 18.90
C GLU A 193 -15.81 -1.89 19.19
N ALA A 194 -16.21 -0.95 18.33
CA ALA A 194 -15.90 0.48 18.50
C ALA A 194 -16.85 1.25 19.45
N PHE A 195 -17.93 0.62 19.94
CA PHE A 195 -18.97 1.28 20.75
C PHE A 195 -19.02 0.82 22.22
N GLY A 196 -17.98 0.16 22.73
CA GLY A 196 -17.89 -0.21 24.14
C GLY A 196 -17.10 0.80 24.97
N ARG A 197 -17.81 1.61 25.77
CA ARG A 197 -17.33 2.59 26.80
C ARG A 197 -17.27 4.05 26.36
N VAL A 198 -18.44 4.62 26.06
CA VAL A 198 -18.68 6.03 26.42
C VAL A 198 -19.20 6.03 27.85
N ALA A 199 -18.39 6.52 28.79
CA ALA A 199 -18.84 6.81 30.15
C ALA A 199 -19.84 7.96 30.10
N VAL A 200 -21.06 7.72 30.59
CA VAL A 200 -22.07 8.75 30.82
C VAL A 200 -21.62 9.58 32.02
N PRO A 201 -21.51 10.92 31.94
CA PRO A 201 -21.27 11.74 33.12
C PRO A 201 -22.53 11.76 33.97
N GLU A 202 -22.37 11.40 35.23
CA GLU A 202 -23.39 11.47 36.28
C GLU A 202 -23.73 12.95 36.53
N ALA A 203 -24.99 13.30 36.28
CA ALA A 203 -25.53 14.62 36.61
C ALA A 203 -25.89 14.63 38.10
N ALA A 204 -25.36 15.63 38.82
CA ALA A 204 -25.86 16.11 40.11
C ALA A 204 -26.03 17.62 40.00
#